data_AF-C2KHS1-F1
#
_entry.id   AF-C2KHS1-F1
#
_cell.length_a   1.000
_cell.length_b   1.000
_cell.length_c   1.000
_cell.angle_alpha   90.00
_cell.angle_beta   90.00
_cell.angle_gamma   90.00
#
_symmetry.space_group_name_H-M   'P 1'
#
loop_
_entity.id
_entity.type
_entity.pdbx_description
1 polymer ?
#
loop_
_entity_poly.entity_id
_entity_poly.type
_entity_poly.pdbx_seq_one_letter_code
_entity_poly.pdbx_strand_id
1 'polypeptide(L)' 'MSSQQTKGKMAFRVYPDWVVELNKTAQQTQTWQKNYFVDLSTDQVDEDRFKRLLSKSNC' A
#
# COMPACT_ATOMS: atom_id res chain seq x y z
N MET A 1 -7.51 2.59 -11.94
CA MET A 1 -8.32 3.76 -12.34
C MET A 1 -7.86 4.22 -13.71
N SER A 2 -8.77 4.20 -14.68
CA SER A 2 -8.60 4.86 -15.98
C SER A 2 -9.44 6.12 -15.95
N SER A 3 -8.96 7.20 -16.58
CA SER A 3 -9.77 8.40 -16.83
C SER A 3 -9.99 8.56 -18.34
N GLN A 4 -10.83 9.51 -18.75
CA GLN A 4 -11.00 9.83 -20.17
C GLN A 4 -9.69 10.32 -20.83
N GLN A 5 -8.77 10.89 -20.05
CA GLN A 5 -7.50 11.42 -20.55
C GLN A 5 -6.31 10.47 -20.35
N THR A 6 -6.38 9.53 -19.40
CA THR A 6 -5.26 8.65 -19.08
C THR A 6 -5.67 7.20 -18.94
N LYS A 7 -4.98 6.34 -19.69
CA LYS A 7 -5.12 4.89 -19.52
C LYS A 7 -4.53 4.47 -18.18
N GLY A 8 -5.27 3.66 -17.45
CA GLY A 8 -4.82 3.11 -16.17
C GLY A 8 -3.62 2.15 -16.33
N LYS A 9 -2.96 1.86 -15.20
CA LYS A 9 -1.96 0.79 -15.12
C LYS A 9 -2.64 -0.57 -15.09
N MET A 10 -2.15 -1.51 -15.88
CA MET A 10 -2.66 -2.89 -15.92
C MET A 10 -2.04 -3.80 -14.85
N ALA A 11 -0.85 -3.46 -14.38
CA ALA A 11 -0.16 -4.15 -13.29
C ALA A 11 0.65 -3.14 -12.46
N PHE A 12 0.87 -3.45 -11.19
CA PHE A 12 1.76 -2.70 -10.32
C PHE A 12 2.39 -3.62 -9.27
N ARG A 13 3.48 -3.15 -8.66
CA ARG A 13 4.20 -3.85 -7.58
C ARG A 13 3.85 -3.22 -6.24
N VAL A 14 3.75 -4.04 -5.21
CA VAL A 14 3.68 -3.61 -3.81
C VAL A 14 5.03 -3.92 -3.17
N TYR A 15 5.56 -2.98 -2.39
CA TYR A 15 6.81 -3.11 -1.66
C TYR A 15 6.52 -3.10 -0.16
N PRO A 16 6.34 -4.27 0.47
CA PRO A 16 6.24 -4.38 1.93
C PRO A 16 7.49 -3.90 2.65
N ASP A 17 7.39 -3.67 3.95
CA ASP A 17 8.48 -3.15 4.78
C ASP A 17 9.70 -4.10 4.85
N TRP A 18 9.48 -5.41 4.71
CA TRP A 18 10.56 -6.40 4.71
C TRP A 18 11.37 -6.44 3.39
N VAL A 19 10.95 -5.71 2.36
CA VAL A 19 11.71 -5.60 1.11
C VAL A 19 12.70 -4.44 1.22
N VAL A 20 13.99 -4.77 1.28
CA VAL A 20 15.10 -3.82 1.45
C VAL A 20 15.87 -3.61 0.13
N GLU A 21 16.83 -2.68 0.14
CA GLU A 21 17.73 -2.38 -1.00
C GLU A 21 17.02 -1.98 -2.31
N LEU A 22 15.91 -1.27 -2.18
CA LEU A 22 15.14 -0.77 -3.33
C LEU A 22 15.86 0.37 -4.05
N ASN A 23 15.64 0.49 -5.36
CA ASN A 23 16.06 1.67 -6.11
C ASN A 23 15.23 2.91 -5.72
N LYS A 24 15.67 4.12 -6.12
CA LYS A 24 15.01 5.39 -5.73
C LYS A 24 13.51 5.43 -6.03
N THR A 25 13.09 4.94 -7.19
CA THR A 25 11.66 4.92 -7.60
C THR A 25 10.84 3.96 -6.74
N ALA A 26 11.39 2.78 -6.44
CA ALA A 26 10.74 1.79 -5.60
C ALA A 26 10.68 2.24 -4.13
N GLN A 27 11.69 2.94 -3.62
CA GLN A 27 11.66 3.55 -2.28
C GLN A 27 10.53 4.59 -2.15
N GLN A 28 10.39 5.49 -3.13
CA GLN A 28 9.29 6.46 -3.15
C GLN A 28 7.92 5.75 -3.24
N THR A 29 7.84 4.66 -3.99
CA THR A 29 6.62 3.86 -4.11
C THR A 29 6.28 3.15 -2.78
N GLN A 30 7.28 2.53 -2.13
CA GLN A 30 7.15 1.90 -0.82
C GLN A 30 6.66 2.90 0.24
N THR A 31 7.19 4.13 0.22
CA THR A 31 6.85 5.17 1.20
C THR A 31 5.35 5.44 1.27
N TRP A 32 4.67 5.59 0.13
CA TRP A 32 3.22 5.80 0.15
C TRP A 32 2.45 4.49 0.38
N GLN A 33 2.95 3.36 -0.13
CA GLN A 33 2.29 2.04 0.03
C GLN A 33 2.25 1.60 1.48
N LYS A 34 3.31 1.86 2.25
CA LYS A 34 3.43 1.52 3.67
C LYS A 34 2.25 2.02 4.51
N ASN A 35 1.74 3.21 4.20
CA ASN A 35 0.61 3.80 4.92
C ASN A 35 -0.68 2.96 4.83
N TYR A 36 -0.81 2.15 3.77
CA TYR A 36 -1.98 1.32 3.49
C TYR A 36 -1.70 -0.18 3.60
N PHE A 37 -0.44 -0.58 3.75
CA PHE A 37 -0.04 -1.97 3.92
C PHE A 37 -0.17 -2.40 5.39
N VAL A 38 -0.73 -3.60 5.62
CA VAL A 38 -0.84 -4.24 6.93
C VAL A 38 -0.18 -5.61 6.83
N ASP A 39 0.81 -5.85 7.67
CA ASP A 39 1.47 -7.15 7.76
C ASP A 39 0.66 -8.09 8.66
N LEU A 40 0.19 -9.21 8.10
CA LEU A 40 -0.57 -10.25 8.80
C LEU A 40 0.30 -11.47 9.13
N SER A 41 1.59 -11.42 8.81
CA SER A 41 2.55 -12.50 9.06
C SER A 41 3.09 -12.49 10.49
N THR A 42 2.76 -11.44 11.25
CA THR A 42 3.18 -11.27 12.64
C THR A 42 1.97 -11.34 13.56
N ASP A 43 2.17 -11.83 14.79
CA ASP A 43 1.10 -11.93 15.78
C ASP A 43 0.66 -10.56 16.34
N GLN A 44 1.36 -9.48 15.99
CA GLN A 44 1.10 -8.12 16.49
C GLN A 44 0.47 -7.22 15.43
N VAL A 45 -0.73 -7.57 15.00
CA VAL A 45 -1.51 -6.73 14.10
C VAL A 45 -2.14 -5.57 14.89
N ASP A 46 -1.86 -4.33 14.48
CA ASP A 46 -2.56 -3.14 14.99
C ASP A 46 -4.01 -3.14 14.48
N GLU A 47 -4.91 -3.74 15.27
CA GLU A 47 -6.34 -3.84 14.97
C GLU A 47 -7.00 -2.48 14.78
N ASP A 48 -6.59 -1.47 15.56
CA ASP A 48 -7.20 -0.15 15.49
C ASP A 48 -6.84 0.52 14.16
N ARG A 49 -5.58 0.40 13.72
CA ARG A 49 -5.16 0.84 12.38
C ARG A 49 -5.90 0.08 11.30
N PHE A 50 -6.04 -1.24 11.43
CA PHE A 50 -6.77 -2.06 10.48
C PHE A 50 -8.24 -1.61 10.36
N LYS A 51 -8.94 -1.44 11.49
CA LYS A 51 -10.31 -0.93 11.55
C LYS A 51 -10.42 0.47 10.93
N ARG A 52 -9.48 1.38 11.22
CA ARG A 52 -9.44 2.73 10.62
C ARG A 52 -9.24 2.72 9.10
N LEU A 53 -8.41 1.81 8.58
CA LEU A 53 -8.18 1.69 7.14
C LEU A 53 -9.44 1.21 6.42
N LEU A 54 -10.15 0.25 6.99
CA LEU A 54 -11.38 -0.29 6.41
C LEU A 54 -12.59 0.63 6.59
N SER A 55 -12.72 1.30 7.73
CA SER A 55 -13.86 2.19 8.03
C SER A 55 -13.88 3.44 7.14
N LYS A 56 -12.74 3.87 6.60
CA LYS A 56 -12.62 4.96 5.61
C LYS A 56 -13.25 4.64 4.25
N SER A 57 -13.80 3.44 4.06
CA SER A 57 -14.36 2.97 2.79
C SER A 57 -15.88 3.20 2.65
N ASN A 58 -16.53 3.81 3.64
CA ASN A 58 -17.94 4.19 3.52
C ASN A 58 -18.06 5.61 2.97
N CYS A 59 -18.51 5.70 1.72
CA CYS A 59 -19.15 6.90 1.19
C CYS A 59 -20.36 7.29 2.06
#